data_AF-A0A9E7SYK4-F1
#
_entry.id   AF-A0A9E7SYK4-F1
#
_cell.length_a   1.000
_cell.length_b   1.000
_cell.length_c   1.000
_cell.angle_alpha   90.00
_cell.angle_beta   90.00
_cell.angle_gamma   90.00
#
_symmetry.space_group_name_H-M   'P 1'
#
loop_
_entity.id
_entity.type
_entity.pdbx_description
1 polymer ?
#
loop_
_entity_poly.entity_id
_entity_poly.type
_entity_poly.pdbx_seq_one_letter_code
_entity_poly.pdbx_strand_id
1 'polypeptide(L)'
;MAQKSPTTDVESSTTLRNSLVSRRSYVRSIATAAVAAGVFGGVADAAAAESDYETVTLDPGEDHQVTVGDGETLENVLFDCTAEGARVTIAAHATDWTIRNVGIKGEFDVGSPDAAFGISDQGGNTSTIENVYVADGAIHGSEATDETAFWVSPEHSGHIDFKNVNVQNFPDNGIYASAPAGKGGGTIHIDECYAANNYVANFRIGSAGSAVTNSSVQVDRDGYGGRGIWVWAPGECEIDNCQLKLGGHNYAIDAGANGSGTSVTVTDTDYSTDFHGGVNETAGSSVDFGDGVGNDPEPTIPDGVPETAEDAASGN
;
A
#
# COMPACT_ATOMS: atom_id res chain seq x y z
N MET A 1 40.16 36.39 -18.52
CA MET A 1 40.12 35.25 -19.45
C MET A 1 38.88 34.44 -19.13
N ALA A 2 37.98 34.36 -20.09
CA ALA A 2 36.69 33.69 -20.00
C ALA A 2 36.74 32.38 -20.79
N GLN A 3 36.10 31.34 -20.25
CA GLN A 3 35.63 30.14 -20.95
C GLN A 3 34.34 29.74 -20.22
N LYS A 4 33.18 30.28 -20.61
CA LYS A 4 32.29 29.89 -21.72
C LYS A 4 31.62 28.53 -21.46
N SER A 5 30.42 28.62 -20.88
CA SER A 5 29.42 27.56 -20.75
C SER A 5 29.02 26.99 -22.12
N PRO A 6 28.70 25.69 -22.21
CA PRO A 6 27.86 25.17 -23.27
C PRO A 6 26.42 25.09 -22.75
N THR A 7 25.58 25.99 -23.29
CA THR A 7 24.13 25.82 -23.38
C THR A 7 23.83 24.69 -24.35
N THR A 8 23.04 23.71 -23.93
CA THR A 8 22.32 22.81 -24.82
C THR A 8 20.85 22.84 -24.42
N ASP A 9 20.09 23.61 -25.19
CA ASP A 9 18.65 23.51 -25.28
C ASP A 9 18.29 22.12 -25.82
N VAL A 10 17.59 21.34 -25.03
CA VAL A 10 16.82 20.19 -25.52
C VAL A 10 15.38 20.45 -25.09
N GLU A 11 14.62 21.10 -25.98
CA GLU A 11 13.17 21.06 -25.92
C GLU A 11 12.74 19.60 -26.13
N SER A 12 12.40 18.91 -25.04
CA SER A 12 11.69 17.64 -25.10
C SER A 12 10.19 17.95 -25.05
N SER A 13 9.54 17.93 -26.20
CA SER A 13 8.09 18.05 -26.33
C SER A 13 7.42 16.72 -25.98
N THR A 14 7.37 16.36 -24.70
CA THR A 14 6.51 15.27 -24.24
C THR A 14 5.10 15.84 -24.14
N THR A 15 4.26 15.50 -25.09
CA THR A 15 2.83 15.83 -25.04
C THR A 15 2.20 14.94 -23.98
N LEU A 16 2.20 15.40 -22.73
CA LEU A 16 1.48 14.79 -21.62
C LEU A 16 0.01 14.75 -21.98
N ARG A 17 -0.53 13.55 -22.23
CA ARG A 17 -1.97 13.34 -22.23
C ARG A 17 -2.41 13.31 -20.77
N ASN A 18 -2.53 14.48 -20.15
CA ASN A 18 -3.24 14.61 -18.89
C ASN A 18 -4.71 14.29 -19.16
N SER A 19 -5.12 13.07 -18.84
CA SER A 19 -6.54 12.75 -18.69
C SER A 19 -6.97 13.39 -17.36
N LEU A 20 -7.42 14.65 -17.42
CA LEU A 20 -8.11 15.32 -16.33
C LEU A 20 -9.52 14.74 -16.27
N VAL A 21 -9.69 13.60 -15.60
CA VAL A 21 -11.01 13.07 -15.28
C VAL A 21 -11.33 13.53 -13.87
N SER A 22 -12.18 14.55 -13.76
CA SER A 22 -12.67 15.06 -12.47
C SER A 22 -14.20 15.10 -12.46
N ARG A 23 -14.73 14.67 -11.32
CA ARG A 23 -16.08 14.88 -10.77
C ARG A 23 -17.23 14.05 -11.34
N ARG A 24 -17.41 12.87 -10.73
CA ARG A 24 -18.57 12.45 -9.92
C ARG A 24 -18.39 10.97 -9.64
N SER A 25 -18.71 10.56 -8.41
CA SER A 25 -18.83 9.17 -7.94
C SER A 25 -18.83 8.16 -9.08
N TYR A 26 -17.82 7.30 -9.13
CA TYR A 26 -17.72 6.19 -10.08
C TYR A 26 -18.81 5.15 -9.78
N VAL A 27 -20.05 5.50 -10.10
CA VAL A 27 -21.11 4.58 -10.50
C VAL A 27 -21.78 5.21 -11.71
N ARG A 28 -21.11 5.10 -12.86
CA ARG A 28 -21.79 5.01 -14.15
C ARG A 28 -21.07 3.98 -14.99
N SER A 29 -21.61 2.77 -14.92
CA SER A 29 -21.51 1.72 -15.93
C SER A 29 -21.18 2.27 -17.31
N ILE A 30 -19.93 2.08 -17.74
CA ILE A 30 -19.57 2.12 -19.15
C ILE A 30 -19.29 0.68 -19.58
N ALA A 31 -20.37 -0.02 -19.93
CA ALA A 31 -20.28 -1.16 -20.81
C ALA A 31 -19.75 -0.69 -22.17
N THR A 32 -18.44 -0.81 -22.40
CA THR A 32 -17.88 -0.74 -23.75
C THR A 32 -17.37 -2.11 -24.16
N ALA A 33 -18.29 -2.91 -24.70
CA ALA A 33 -17.96 -4.10 -25.44
C ALA A 33 -17.13 -3.73 -26.68
N ALA A 34 -15.85 -4.12 -26.72
CA ALA A 34 -15.06 -4.16 -27.94
C ALA A 34 -15.16 -5.55 -28.58
N VAL A 35 -16.26 -5.82 -29.29
CA VAL A 35 -16.37 -7.02 -30.14
C VAL A 35 -15.68 -6.73 -31.47
N ALA A 36 -14.49 -7.30 -31.66
CA ALA A 36 -13.88 -7.42 -32.98
C ALA A 36 -14.57 -8.55 -33.78
N ALA A 37 -15.00 -8.23 -34.99
CA ALA A 37 -15.92 -9.03 -35.81
C ALA A 37 -15.39 -10.40 -36.28
N GLY A 38 -16.25 -11.42 -36.20
CA GLY A 38 -16.04 -12.74 -36.80
C GLY A 38 -17.31 -13.60 -36.93
N VAL A 39 -18.06 -13.41 -38.01
CA VAL A 39 -18.90 -14.38 -38.76
C VAL A 39 -19.90 -15.29 -38.01
N PHE A 40 -21.19 -14.94 -38.13
CA PHE A 40 -22.43 -15.77 -38.14
C PHE A 40 -22.49 -17.10 -37.34
N GLY A 41 -23.31 -17.13 -36.27
CA GLY A 41 -24.06 -18.32 -35.87
C GLY A 41 -24.37 -18.46 -34.37
N GLY A 42 -25.60 -18.11 -33.97
CA GLY A 42 -26.17 -18.47 -32.66
C GLY A 42 -26.07 -17.39 -31.59
N VAL A 43 -27.13 -16.60 -31.43
CA VAL A 43 -27.28 -15.69 -30.28
C VAL A 43 -27.64 -16.54 -29.06
N ALA A 44 -26.63 -16.96 -28.31
CA ALA A 44 -26.77 -17.15 -26.88
C ALA A 44 -26.48 -15.77 -26.26
N ASP A 45 -27.53 -15.04 -25.89
CA ASP A 45 -27.41 -13.97 -24.91
C ASP A 45 -27.00 -14.63 -23.59
N ALA A 46 -25.70 -14.83 -23.41
CA ALA A 46 -25.14 -14.92 -22.09
C ALA A 46 -25.29 -13.52 -21.50
N ALA A 47 -26.32 -13.31 -20.69
CA ALA A 47 -26.36 -12.18 -19.78
C ALA A 47 -25.08 -12.24 -18.94
N ALA A 48 -24.08 -11.42 -19.29
CA ALA A 48 -22.97 -11.16 -18.41
C ALA A 48 -23.60 -10.65 -17.10
N ALA A 49 -23.33 -11.31 -15.99
CA ALA A 49 -23.64 -10.75 -14.69
C ALA A 49 -22.99 -9.37 -14.66
N GLU A 50 -23.80 -8.32 -14.44
CA GLU A 50 -23.29 -6.98 -14.23
C GLU A 50 -22.44 -7.08 -12.96
N SER A 51 -21.11 -6.98 -13.10
CA SER A 51 -20.23 -6.90 -11.94
C SER A 51 -20.57 -5.63 -11.18
N ASP A 52 -20.69 -5.70 -9.86
CA ASP A 52 -20.97 -4.55 -8.99
C ASP A 52 -19.82 -3.52 -8.95
N TYR A 53 -18.80 -3.72 -9.80
CA TYR A 53 -17.58 -2.93 -9.91
C TYR A 53 -17.16 -2.74 -11.38
N GLU A 54 -16.40 -1.67 -11.62
CA GLU A 54 -15.76 -1.37 -12.91
C GLU A 54 -14.47 -2.17 -13.06
N THR A 55 -14.22 -2.77 -14.23
CA THR A 55 -12.91 -3.35 -14.56
C THR A 55 -12.18 -2.45 -15.55
N VAL A 56 -10.99 -2.01 -15.18
CA VAL A 56 -10.05 -1.27 -16.02
C VAL A 56 -8.92 -2.22 -16.40
N THR A 57 -8.97 -2.77 -17.62
CA THR A 57 -7.90 -3.62 -18.16
C THR A 57 -6.85 -2.77 -18.86
N LEU A 58 -5.60 -2.93 -18.45
CA LEU A 58 -4.47 -2.16 -18.98
C LEU A 58 -3.80 -2.88 -20.14
N ASP A 59 -3.36 -2.10 -21.14
CA ASP A 59 -2.58 -2.62 -22.26
C ASP A 59 -1.12 -2.91 -21.85
N PRO A 60 -0.38 -3.78 -22.58
CA PRO A 60 1.04 -4.01 -22.31
C PRO A 60 1.86 -2.71 -22.30
N GLY A 61 2.66 -2.52 -21.25
CA GLY A 61 3.49 -1.33 -21.04
C GLY A 61 2.72 -0.08 -20.60
N GLU A 62 1.42 -0.16 -20.31
CA GLU A 62 0.63 0.98 -19.82
C GLU A 62 0.92 1.26 -18.34
N ASP A 63 1.29 2.50 -18.02
CA ASP A 63 1.24 3.04 -16.65
C ASP A 63 -0.01 3.93 -16.51
N HIS A 64 -1.07 3.36 -15.94
CA HIS A 64 -2.35 4.01 -15.75
C HIS A 64 -2.32 4.90 -14.50
N GLN A 65 -2.60 6.18 -14.65
CA GLN A 65 -2.49 7.17 -13.57
C GLN A 65 -3.87 7.63 -13.11
N VAL A 66 -4.17 7.42 -11.83
CA VAL A 66 -5.39 7.89 -11.17
C VAL A 66 -5.03 8.96 -10.15
N THR A 67 -5.82 10.03 -10.08
CA THR A 67 -5.67 11.08 -9.07
C THR A 67 -6.98 11.23 -8.30
N VAL A 68 -6.92 11.24 -6.97
CA VAL A 68 -8.05 11.47 -6.07
C VAL A 68 -7.85 12.82 -5.37
N GLY A 69 -8.72 13.78 -5.66
CA GLY A 69 -8.66 15.14 -5.13
C GLY A 69 -9.42 15.34 -3.81
N ASP A 70 -9.53 16.60 -3.40
CA ASP A 70 -10.18 16.98 -2.13
C ASP A 70 -11.63 16.48 -2.07
N GLY A 71 -11.97 15.74 -1.02
CA GLY A 71 -13.32 15.20 -0.83
C GLY A 71 -13.75 14.14 -1.86
N GLU A 72 -12.85 13.69 -2.73
CA GLU A 72 -13.17 12.73 -3.78
C GLU A 72 -13.11 11.29 -3.28
N THR A 73 -13.80 10.40 -3.98
CA THR A 73 -13.80 8.96 -3.71
C THR A 73 -13.46 8.19 -4.97
N LEU A 74 -12.47 7.29 -4.86
CA LEU A 74 -12.25 6.19 -5.80
C LEU A 74 -12.89 4.93 -5.20
N GLU A 75 -13.84 4.30 -5.91
CA GLU A 75 -14.54 3.14 -5.37
C GLU A 75 -15.03 2.12 -6.40
N ASN A 76 -15.07 0.85 -5.97
CA ASN A 76 -15.60 -0.29 -6.71
C ASN A 76 -14.92 -0.46 -8.08
N VAL A 77 -13.58 -0.55 -8.05
CA VAL A 77 -12.76 -0.67 -9.26
C VAL A 77 -11.77 -1.83 -9.14
N LEU A 78 -11.73 -2.65 -10.18
CA LEU A 78 -10.69 -3.64 -10.43
C LEU A 78 -9.75 -3.11 -11.51
N PHE A 79 -8.48 -2.87 -11.17
CA PHE A 79 -7.42 -2.63 -12.14
C PHE A 79 -6.77 -3.96 -12.52
N ASP A 80 -6.95 -4.39 -13.76
CA ASP A 80 -6.29 -5.58 -14.31
C ASP A 80 -4.98 -5.17 -15.00
N CYS A 81 -3.89 -5.34 -14.25
CA CYS A 81 -2.50 -5.08 -14.63
C CYS A 81 -1.76 -6.38 -15.01
N THR A 82 -2.47 -7.42 -15.49
CA THR A 82 -1.84 -8.72 -15.81
C THR A 82 -1.02 -8.73 -17.11
N ALA A 83 -1.13 -7.68 -17.93
CA ALA A 83 -0.34 -7.53 -19.13
C ALA A 83 1.12 -7.15 -18.80
N GLU A 84 2.08 -7.65 -19.60
CA GLU A 84 3.51 -7.33 -19.43
C GLU A 84 3.75 -5.81 -19.43
N GLY A 85 4.43 -5.31 -18.42
CA GLY A 85 4.72 -3.89 -18.22
C GLY A 85 3.52 -3.03 -17.83
N ALA A 86 2.36 -3.61 -17.53
CA ALA A 86 1.19 -2.87 -17.09
C ALA A 86 1.25 -2.54 -15.60
N ARG A 87 0.85 -1.32 -15.25
CA ARG A 87 0.87 -0.81 -13.88
C ARG A 87 -0.20 0.24 -13.68
N VAL A 88 -0.73 0.33 -12.46
CA VAL A 88 -1.53 1.47 -12.04
C VAL A 88 -0.81 2.24 -10.93
N THR A 89 -0.88 3.57 -10.99
CA THR A 89 -0.50 4.48 -9.90
C THR A 89 -1.72 5.25 -9.44
N ILE A 90 -2.00 5.22 -8.14
CA ILE A 90 -3.10 5.97 -7.53
C ILE A 90 -2.50 7.06 -6.62
N ALA A 91 -2.70 8.32 -7.00
CA ALA A 91 -2.19 9.48 -6.28
C ALA A 91 -3.33 10.20 -5.53
N ALA A 92 -3.25 10.27 -4.20
CA ALA A 92 -4.19 10.98 -3.34
C ALA A 92 -3.43 11.98 -2.44
N HIS A 93 -2.94 13.05 -3.05
CA HIS A 93 -2.27 14.16 -2.36
C HIS A 93 -3.24 15.34 -2.19
N ALA A 94 -4.19 15.16 -1.29
CA ALA A 94 -5.37 16.01 -1.13
C ALA A 94 -5.83 15.98 0.35
N THR A 95 -7.09 16.31 0.64
CA THR A 95 -7.69 16.11 1.98
C THR A 95 -9.10 15.55 1.90
N ASP A 96 -9.58 14.92 2.96
CA ASP A 96 -10.93 14.32 3.06
C ASP A 96 -11.26 13.31 1.94
N TRP A 97 -10.25 12.63 1.39
CA TRP A 97 -10.45 11.68 0.29
C TRP A 97 -10.75 10.27 0.80
N THR A 98 -11.35 9.44 -0.06
CA THR A 98 -11.57 8.02 0.23
C THR A 98 -11.14 7.15 -0.95
N ILE A 99 -10.44 6.06 -0.68
CA ILE A 99 -10.20 4.96 -1.62
C ILE A 99 -10.84 3.74 -0.99
N ARG A 100 -11.88 3.17 -1.60
CA ARG A 100 -12.57 2.00 -1.03
C ARG A 100 -12.91 0.95 -2.07
N ASN A 101 -12.90 -0.34 -1.72
CA ASN A 101 -13.27 -1.41 -2.65
C ASN A 101 -12.45 -1.34 -3.95
N VAL A 102 -11.13 -1.39 -3.82
CA VAL A 102 -10.21 -1.31 -4.96
C VAL A 102 -9.33 -2.56 -5.00
N GLY A 103 -9.40 -3.29 -6.11
CA GLY A 103 -8.52 -4.42 -6.38
C GLY A 103 -7.49 -4.08 -7.44
N ILE A 104 -6.23 -4.42 -7.20
CA ILE A 104 -5.18 -4.43 -8.23
C ILE A 104 -4.77 -5.87 -8.46
N LYS A 105 -4.97 -6.33 -9.70
CA LYS A 105 -4.64 -7.68 -10.15
C LYS A 105 -3.42 -7.64 -11.06
N GLY A 106 -2.49 -8.56 -10.89
CA GLY A 106 -1.24 -8.64 -11.64
C GLY A 106 -0.04 -8.21 -10.79
N GLU A 107 1.09 -8.90 -11.02
CA GLU A 107 2.39 -8.58 -10.45
C GLU A 107 3.04 -7.46 -11.29
N PHE A 108 3.48 -6.38 -10.66
CA PHE A 108 4.18 -5.31 -11.39
C PHE A 108 5.57 -5.76 -11.81
N ASP A 109 5.82 -5.74 -13.11
CA ASP A 109 7.08 -6.14 -13.75
C ASP A 109 7.82 -4.98 -14.42
N VAL A 110 7.44 -3.75 -14.09
CA VAL A 110 8.07 -2.53 -14.58
C VAL A 110 9.29 -2.13 -13.73
N GLY A 111 10.32 -1.61 -14.38
CA GLY A 111 11.52 -1.13 -13.70
C GLY A 111 11.31 0.19 -12.97
N SER A 112 11.65 0.19 -11.68
CA SER A 112 11.82 1.32 -10.74
C SER A 112 10.71 2.37 -10.65
N PRO A 113 9.45 2.02 -10.39
CA PRO A 113 8.46 3.01 -9.99
C PRO A 113 8.48 3.28 -8.48
N ASP A 114 8.05 4.47 -8.07
CA ASP A 114 8.11 4.93 -6.68
C ASP A 114 7.13 4.17 -5.76
N ALA A 115 5.82 4.24 -6.04
CA ALA A 115 4.80 3.51 -5.30
C ALA A 115 3.49 3.29 -6.09
N ALA A 116 2.79 2.19 -5.82
CA ALA A 116 1.45 1.91 -6.38
C ALA A 116 0.43 2.95 -5.88
N PHE A 117 0.54 3.32 -4.61
CA PHE A 117 -0.25 4.36 -3.97
C PHE A 117 0.66 5.46 -3.40
N GLY A 118 0.56 6.67 -3.93
CA GLY A 118 1.19 7.86 -3.38
C GLY A 118 0.15 8.72 -2.66
N ILE A 119 0.19 8.78 -1.33
CA ILE A 119 -0.92 9.33 -0.55
C ILE A 119 -0.49 10.33 0.52
N SER A 120 -1.39 11.23 0.89
CA SER A 120 -1.29 12.09 2.07
C SER A 120 -2.61 12.84 2.28
N ASP A 121 -3.06 12.97 3.52
CA ASP A 121 -3.94 14.08 3.89
C ASP A 121 -3.10 15.34 4.20
N GLN A 122 -3.24 16.39 3.38
CA GLN A 122 -2.49 17.65 3.50
C GLN A 122 -3.34 18.80 4.07
N GLY A 123 -4.64 18.58 4.30
CA GLY A 123 -5.56 19.56 4.86
C GLY A 123 -5.67 19.49 6.38
N GLY A 124 -5.14 18.42 6.99
CA GLY A 124 -5.23 18.18 8.43
C GLY A 124 -6.52 17.46 8.83
N ASN A 125 -7.25 16.89 7.88
CA ASN A 125 -8.48 16.13 8.12
C ASN A 125 -8.21 14.61 8.11
N THR A 126 -9.26 13.82 7.99
CA THR A 126 -9.20 12.36 7.93
C THR A 126 -9.46 11.90 6.50
N SER A 127 -8.54 11.09 5.98
CA SER A 127 -8.72 10.36 4.72
C SER A 127 -8.70 8.86 4.98
N THR A 128 -9.28 8.07 4.07
CA THR A 128 -9.51 6.63 4.34
C THR A 128 -9.12 5.76 3.16
N ILE A 129 -8.48 4.63 3.46
CA ILE A 129 -8.25 3.49 2.57
C ILE A 129 -8.94 2.28 3.19
N GLU A 130 -9.96 1.75 2.51
CA GLU A 130 -10.80 0.67 3.04
C GLU A 130 -11.01 -0.44 2.02
N ASN A 131 -10.89 -1.70 2.44
CA ASN A 131 -11.18 -2.85 1.58
C ASN A 131 -10.39 -2.81 0.25
N VAL A 132 -9.06 -2.87 0.35
CA VAL A 132 -8.15 -2.75 -0.79
C VAL A 132 -7.27 -4.00 -0.90
N TYR A 133 -7.18 -4.55 -2.11
CA TYR A 133 -6.27 -5.65 -2.43
C TYR A 133 -5.16 -5.17 -3.36
N VAL A 134 -3.92 -5.36 -2.93
CA VAL A 134 -2.70 -5.14 -3.71
C VAL A 134 -1.65 -6.16 -3.24
N ALA A 135 -1.92 -7.44 -3.52
CA ALA A 135 -1.12 -8.55 -2.97
C ALA A 135 -0.46 -9.46 -4.01
N ASP A 136 -0.68 -9.22 -5.31
CA ASP A 136 0.07 -9.88 -6.38
C ASP A 136 1.52 -9.36 -6.46
N GLY A 137 1.79 -8.18 -5.86
CA GLY A 137 3.13 -7.66 -5.59
C GLY A 137 3.83 -7.03 -6.78
N ALA A 138 5.16 -7.00 -6.70
CA ALA A 138 6.03 -6.58 -7.78
C ALA A 138 7.27 -7.48 -7.84
N ILE A 139 7.89 -7.58 -9.02
CA ILE A 139 9.05 -8.45 -9.22
C ILE A 139 10.13 -8.14 -8.19
N HIS A 140 10.60 -9.18 -7.51
CA HIS A 140 11.69 -9.12 -6.54
C HIS A 140 12.98 -9.73 -7.13
N GLY A 141 14.11 -9.02 -7.04
CA GLY A 141 15.43 -9.58 -7.39
C GLY A 141 16.03 -9.17 -8.75
N SER A 142 15.52 -8.10 -9.39
CA SER A 142 16.25 -7.39 -10.45
C SER A 142 16.96 -6.16 -9.84
N GLU A 143 18.04 -5.65 -10.44
CA GLU A 143 18.76 -4.45 -9.95
C GLU A 143 17.91 -3.14 -10.00
N ALA A 144 16.60 -3.23 -10.25
CA ALA A 144 15.77 -2.10 -10.64
C ALA A 144 14.33 -2.11 -10.11
N THR A 145 14.01 -2.62 -8.92
CA THR A 145 12.63 -2.53 -8.40
C THR A 145 12.60 -2.21 -6.91
N ASP A 146 12.47 -0.92 -6.59
CA ASP A 146 12.20 -0.37 -5.24
C ASP A 146 10.68 -0.12 -5.03
N GLU A 147 9.82 -0.80 -5.79
CA GLU A 147 8.38 -0.54 -5.73
C GLU A 147 7.84 -0.78 -4.32
N THR A 148 7.22 0.27 -3.78
CA THR A 148 6.48 0.25 -2.52
C THR A 148 4.98 0.16 -2.83
N ALA A 149 4.20 -0.59 -2.04
CA ALA A 149 2.76 -0.62 -2.28
C ALA A 149 2.11 0.73 -1.91
N PHE A 150 2.24 1.15 -0.65
CA PHE A 150 1.76 2.45 -0.17
C PHE A 150 2.91 3.31 0.33
N TRP A 151 3.04 4.51 -0.23
CA TRP A 151 3.94 5.54 0.26
C TRP A 151 3.14 6.75 0.76
N VAL A 152 3.29 7.04 2.05
CA VAL A 152 2.71 8.25 2.65
C VAL A 152 3.74 9.37 2.59
N SER A 153 3.37 10.46 1.90
CA SER A 153 4.24 11.62 1.72
C SER A 153 4.62 12.27 3.07
N PRO A 154 5.87 12.75 3.23
CA PRO A 154 6.29 13.53 4.40
C PRO A 154 5.44 14.77 4.68
N GLU A 155 4.69 15.30 3.70
CA GLU A 155 3.79 16.44 3.89
C GLU A 155 2.46 16.08 4.57
N HIS A 156 2.18 14.79 4.79
CA HIS A 156 0.97 14.35 5.45
C HIS A 156 0.88 14.93 6.87
N SER A 157 -0.19 15.67 7.14
CA SER A 157 -0.40 16.42 8.38
C SER A 157 -1.73 16.09 9.08
N GLY A 158 -2.62 15.35 8.40
CA GLY A 158 -3.90 14.90 8.94
C GLY A 158 -3.84 13.50 9.57
N HIS A 159 -4.89 12.74 9.31
CA HIS A 159 -5.07 11.36 9.73
C HIS A 159 -5.38 10.47 8.51
N ILE A 160 -4.80 9.28 8.42
CA ILE A 160 -5.21 8.26 7.46
C ILE A 160 -5.57 6.97 8.20
N ASP A 161 -6.79 6.53 7.97
CA ASP A 161 -7.28 5.20 8.36
C ASP A 161 -7.04 4.21 7.23
N PHE A 162 -6.29 3.15 7.50
CA PHE A 162 -6.23 1.94 6.70
C PHE A 162 -7.10 0.88 7.38
N LYS A 163 -8.07 0.34 6.64
CA LYS A 163 -8.99 -0.67 7.15
C LYS A 163 -9.20 -1.77 6.13
N ASN A 164 -9.13 -3.04 6.54
CA ASN A 164 -9.36 -4.17 5.64
C ASN A 164 -8.45 -4.15 4.39
N VAL A 165 -7.15 -3.86 4.55
CA VAL A 165 -6.19 -3.83 3.43
C VAL A 165 -5.37 -5.11 3.39
N ASN A 166 -5.25 -5.70 2.19
CA ASN A 166 -4.37 -6.82 1.90
C ASN A 166 -3.21 -6.38 1.01
N VAL A 167 -1.99 -6.40 1.54
CA VAL A 167 -0.78 -5.93 0.86
C VAL A 167 0.37 -6.91 0.95
N GLN A 168 0.85 -7.43 -0.19
CA GLN A 168 1.84 -8.49 -0.17
C GLN A 168 2.84 -8.41 -1.32
N ASN A 169 3.97 -9.10 -1.14
CA ASN A 169 4.94 -9.42 -2.18
C ASN A 169 5.66 -8.21 -2.81
N PHE A 170 5.76 -7.07 -2.12
CA PHE A 170 6.51 -5.92 -2.62
C PHE A 170 8.02 -6.01 -2.32
N PRO A 171 8.89 -5.59 -3.27
CA PRO A 171 10.34 -5.59 -3.10
C PRO A 171 10.85 -4.47 -2.19
N ASP A 172 10.01 -3.52 -1.79
CA ASP A 172 10.27 -2.56 -0.73
C ASP A 172 9.29 -2.74 0.46
N ASN A 173 8.50 -1.71 0.81
CA ASN A 173 7.56 -1.76 1.95
C ASN A 173 6.15 -2.11 1.47
N GLY A 174 5.37 -2.76 2.34
CA GLY A 174 3.92 -2.86 2.16
C GLY A 174 3.27 -1.50 2.39
N ILE A 175 3.18 -1.07 3.66
CA ILE A 175 2.73 0.28 4.03
C ILE A 175 3.91 1.09 4.56
N TYR A 176 4.44 2.01 3.75
CA TYR A 176 5.45 2.99 4.15
C TYR A 176 4.78 4.29 4.59
N ALA A 177 4.47 4.36 5.89
CA ALA A 177 3.76 5.48 6.50
C ALA A 177 4.56 6.21 7.60
N SER A 178 5.89 6.00 7.67
CA SER A 178 6.73 6.60 8.71
C SER A 178 7.37 7.94 8.33
N ALA A 179 7.34 8.31 7.05
CA ALA A 179 7.92 9.56 6.57
C ALA A 179 7.33 10.84 7.20
N PRO A 180 6.02 10.92 7.52
CA PRO A 180 5.42 12.09 8.17
C PRO A 180 6.04 12.44 9.54
N ALA A 181 6.59 11.46 10.26
CA ALA A 181 7.21 11.66 11.58
C ALA A 181 8.31 12.74 11.59
N GLY A 182 9.05 12.87 10.48
CA GLY A 182 10.13 13.86 10.34
C GLY A 182 9.67 15.24 9.88
N LYS A 183 8.40 15.41 9.47
CA LYS A 183 7.91 16.65 8.88
C LYS A 183 6.44 16.95 9.20
N GLY A 184 5.50 16.42 8.43
CA GLY A 184 4.09 16.80 8.51
C GLY A 184 3.40 16.40 9.81
N GLY A 185 3.90 15.35 10.48
CA GLY A 185 3.42 14.89 11.78
C GLY A 185 2.05 14.23 11.75
N GLY A 186 1.50 13.94 10.56
CA GLY A 186 0.24 13.22 10.41
C GLY A 186 0.28 11.82 11.03
N THR A 187 -0.91 11.32 11.37
CA THR A 187 -1.11 10.07 12.11
C THR A 187 -1.70 9.00 11.22
N ILE A 188 -1.35 7.75 11.51
CA ILE A 188 -1.69 6.58 10.69
C ILE A 188 -2.26 5.50 11.58
N HIS A 189 -3.50 5.08 11.32
CA HIS A 189 -4.10 3.92 11.97
C HIS A 189 -4.25 2.80 10.93
N ILE A 190 -3.66 1.65 11.23
CA ILE A 190 -3.77 0.43 10.42
C ILE A 190 -4.59 -0.56 11.23
N ASP A 191 -5.82 -0.81 10.82
CA ASP A 191 -6.78 -1.64 11.54
C ASP A 191 -7.28 -2.79 10.67
N GLU A 192 -7.36 -3.99 11.22
CA GLU A 192 -7.88 -5.17 10.51
C GLU A 192 -7.21 -5.35 9.14
N CYS A 193 -5.88 -5.25 9.07
CA CYS A 193 -5.12 -5.37 7.82
C CYS A 193 -4.25 -6.62 7.80
N TYR A 194 -3.93 -7.10 6.60
CA TYR A 194 -3.01 -8.19 6.37
C TYR A 194 -1.84 -7.75 5.50
N ALA A 195 -0.63 -8.03 5.95
CA ALA A 195 0.56 -7.83 5.14
C ALA A 195 1.46 -9.06 5.13
N ALA A 196 1.98 -9.43 3.96
CA ALA A 196 2.86 -10.57 3.87
C ALA A 196 3.98 -10.40 2.86
N ASN A 197 5.14 -10.97 3.18
CA ASN A 197 6.27 -11.09 2.25
C ASN A 197 6.61 -9.75 1.56
N ASN A 198 6.67 -8.64 2.31
CA ASN A 198 7.24 -7.39 1.82
C ASN A 198 8.72 -7.33 2.27
N TYR A 199 9.63 -6.85 1.43
CA TYR A 199 11.07 -7.09 1.65
C TYR A 199 11.71 -6.19 2.71
N VAL A 200 11.29 -4.93 2.85
CA VAL A 200 11.86 -3.98 3.83
C VAL A 200 11.10 -3.98 5.16
N ALA A 201 9.78 -3.78 5.07
CA ALA A 201 8.85 -3.87 6.19
C ALA A 201 7.44 -4.11 5.68
N ASN A 202 6.64 -4.83 6.45
CA ASN A 202 5.23 -5.06 6.14
C ASN A 202 4.42 -3.81 6.51
N PHE A 203 4.53 -3.37 7.77
CA PHE A 203 4.02 -2.07 8.21
C PHE A 203 5.18 -1.22 8.72
N ARG A 204 5.27 0.01 8.22
CA ARG A 204 6.28 0.98 8.66
C ARG A 204 5.60 2.29 9.02
N ILE A 205 5.50 2.56 10.31
CA ILE A 205 4.77 3.71 10.86
C ILE A 205 5.70 4.62 11.66
N GLY A 206 5.19 5.78 12.06
CA GLY A 206 5.84 6.75 12.93
C GLY A 206 4.84 7.85 13.31
N SER A 207 5.33 8.96 13.84
CA SER A 207 4.52 10.03 14.45
C SER A 207 3.83 9.59 15.74
N ALA A 208 3.70 10.51 16.70
CA ALA A 208 2.99 10.22 17.93
C ALA A 208 1.48 10.07 17.67
N GLY A 209 0.87 9.00 18.19
CA GLY A 209 -0.55 8.70 18.04
C GLY A 209 -0.90 7.80 16.85
N SER A 210 0.10 7.27 16.12
CA SER A 210 -0.11 6.23 15.10
C SER A 210 -0.20 4.85 15.74
N ALA A 211 -0.95 3.94 15.11
CA ALA A 211 -1.25 2.62 15.67
C ALA A 211 -1.37 1.54 14.59
N VAL A 212 -1.05 0.31 14.97
CA VAL A 212 -1.42 -0.91 14.23
C VAL A 212 -2.26 -1.78 15.15
N THR A 213 -3.50 -2.06 14.76
CA THR A 213 -4.48 -2.80 15.55
C THR A 213 -5.11 -3.94 14.77
N ASN A 214 -5.46 -5.04 15.45
CA ASN A 214 -6.26 -6.14 14.88
C ASN A 214 -5.69 -6.73 13.57
N SER A 215 -4.38 -6.60 13.36
CA SER A 215 -3.73 -6.82 12.06
C SER A 215 -2.76 -7.99 12.13
N SER A 216 -2.49 -8.59 10.98
CA SER A 216 -1.59 -9.73 10.90
C SER A 216 -0.48 -9.53 9.89
N VAL A 217 0.71 -10.02 10.24
CA VAL A 217 1.87 -10.08 9.37
C VAL A 217 2.38 -11.51 9.25
N GLN A 218 2.62 -11.95 8.01
CA GLN A 218 3.23 -13.24 7.71
C GLN A 218 4.44 -13.09 6.78
N VAL A 219 5.59 -13.61 7.19
CA VAL A 219 6.75 -13.77 6.31
C VAL A 219 7.14 -15.24 6.30
N ASP A 220 6.88 -15.88 5.17
CA ASP A 220 7.04 -17.32 4.96
C ASP A 220 7.63 -17.69 3.59
N ARG A 221 7.99 -16.68 2.79
CA ARG A 221 8.57 -16.85 1.46
C ARG A 221 10.06 -16.52 1.45
N ASP A 222 10.86 -17.47 0.97
CA ASP A 222 12.29 -17.25 0.72
C ASP A 222 12.53 -16.04 -0.19
N GLY A 223 13.57 -15.27 0.12
CA GLY A 223 13.92 -14.03 -0.58
C GLY A 223 13.32 -12.78 0.07
N TYR A 224 12.25 -12.91 0.84
CA TYR A 224 11.67 -11.80 1.59
C TYR A 224 12.20 -11.78 3.03
N GLY A 225 12.68 -10.61 3.45
CA GLY A 225 13.36 -10.42 4.74
C GLY A 225 12.77 -9.26 5.54
N GLY A 226 11.53 -8.85 5.27
CA GLY A 226 10.96 -7.65 5.88
C GLY A 226 10.71 -7.79 7.37
N ARG A 227 10.77 -6.65 8.05
CA ARG A 227 10.30 -6.53 9.44
C ARG A 227 8.79 -6.70 9.49
N GLY A 228 8.29 -7.08 10.66
CA GLY A 228 6.85 -7.11 10.93
C GLY A 228 6.29 -5.70 10.92
N ILE A 229 6.55 -5.00 12.03
CA ILE A 229 6.22 -3.59 12.22
C ILE A 229 7.53 -2.84 12.51
N TRP A 230 7.85 -1.86 11.67
CA TRP A 230 8.95 -0.93 11.90
C TRP A 230 8.40 0.42 12.36
N VAL A 231 8.60 0.75 13.63
CA VAL A 231 8.25 2.06 14.18
C VAL A 231 9.46 2.98 14.07
N TRP A 232 9.33 4.00 13.22
CA TRP A 232 10.37 4.98 12.96
C TRP A 232 10.22 6.20 13.88
N ALA A 233 11.34 6.84 14.20
CA ALA A 233 11.39 8.00 15.08
C ALA A 233 11.16 9.35 14.38
N PRO A 234 10.61 10.36 15.07
CA PRO A 234 10.05 10.31 16.42
C PRO A 234 8.59 9.84 16.42
N GLY A 235 8.15 9.26 17.53
CA GLY A 235 6.74 8.96 17.75
C GLY A 235 6.54 8.02 18.93
N GLU A 236 5.44 8.23 19.64
CA GLU A 236 4.86 7.21 20.51
C GLU A 236 3.78 6.49 19.70
N CYS A 237 3.98 5.20 19.45
CA CYS A 237 3.08 4.40 18.64
C CYS A 237 2.56 3.19 19.41
N GLU A 238 1.42 2.67 18.99
CA GLU A 238 0.75 1.53 19.62
C GLU A 238 0.69 0.34 18.66
N ILE A 239 0.88 -0.86 19.19
CA ILE A 239 0.66 -2.14 18.51
C ILE A 239 -0.26 -2.96 19.39
N ASP A 240 -1.46 -3.26 18.92
CA ASP A 240 -2.50 -3.91 19.73
C ASP A 240 -3.20 -5.04 18.97
N ASN A 241 -3.51 -6.14 19.66
CA ASN A 241 -4.23 -7.28 19.09
C ASN A 241 -3.68 -7.77 17.73
N CYS A 242 -2.35 -7.88 17.61
CA CYS A 242 -1.69 -8.25 16.35
C CYS A 242 -1.12 -9.67 16.37
N GLN A 243 -0.94 -10.25 15.17
CA GLN A 243 -0.31 -11.56 14.97
C GLN A 243 0.87 -11.45 14.01
N LEU A 244 2.11 -11.51 14.52
CA LEU A 244 3.33 -11.22 13.76
C LEU A 244 4.21 -12.47 13.59
N LYS A 245 4.03 -13.22 12.50
CA LYS A 245 4.82 -14.45 12.22
C LYS A 245 5.86 -14.20 11.15
N LEU A 246 7.13 -14.22 11.54
CA LEU A 246 8.24 -13.73 10.71
C LEU A 246 9.16 -14.85 10.19
N GLY A 247 8.90 -16.11 10.53
CA GLY A 247 9.66 -17.27 10.02
C GLY A 247 11.17 -17.23 10.30
N GLY A 248 11.63 -16.43 11.27
CA GLY A 248 13.05 -16.20 11.52
C GLY A 248 13.76 -15.30 10.51
N HIS A 249 13.03 -14.61 9.64
CA HIS A 249 13.59 -13.75 8.59
C HIS A 249 14.06 -12.38 9.11
N ASN A 250 13.34 -11.77 10.06
CA ASN A 250 13.71 -10.48 10.66
C ASN A 250 12.97 -10.25 11.99
N TYR A 251 13.19 -9.08 12.61
CA TYR A 251 12.45 -8.63 13.78
C TYR A 251 10.96 -8.47 13.48
N ALA A 252 10.12 -8.98 14.39
CA ALA A 252 8.69 -8.73 14.37
C ALA A 252 8.38 -7.26 14.71
N ILE A 253 9.12 -6.66 15.64
CA ILE A 253 9.00 -5.25 16.02
C ILE A 253 10.39 -4.61 15.99
N ASP A 254 10.57 -3.58 15.15
CA ASP A 254 11.81 -2.79 15.11
C ASP A 254 11.49 -1.34 15.51
N ALA A 255 12.16 -0.84 16.55
CA ALA A 255 11.92 0.48 17.12
C ALA A 255 13.13 1.40 16.90
N GLY A 256 12.87 2.53 16.26
CA GLY A 256 13.86 3.56 15.94
C GLY A 256 14.56 3.34 14.61
N ALA A 257 15.27 4.39 14.16
CA ALA A 257 16.09 4.35 12.96
C ALA A 257 17.07 5.53 12.93
N ASN A 258 18.18 5.38 12.18
CA ASN A 258 19.10 6.48 11.86
C ASN A 258 19.62 7.29 13.06
N GLY A 259 19.80 6.66 14.22
CA GLY A 259 20.29 7.33 15.43
C GLY A 259 19.24 8.11 16.21
N SER A 260 17.95 7.97 15.87
CA SER A 260 16.82 8.56 16.58
C SER A 260 15.93 7.47 17.19
N GLY A 261 15.59 7.66 18.48
CA GLY A 261 14.75 6.75 19.25
C GLY A 261 13.24 7.07 19.18
N THR A 262 12.42 6.05 19.45
CA THR A 262 10.95 6.09 19.46
C THR A 262 10.40 5.29 20.64
N SER A 263 9.15 5.47 21.05
CA SER A 263 8.50 4.62 22.04
C SER A 263 7.37 3.81 21.40
N VAL A 264 7.26 2.54 21.78
CA VAL A 264 6.22 1.63 21.28
C VAL A 264 5.55 0.95 22.47
N THR A 265 4.23 1.02 22.56
CA THR A 265 3.45 0.20 23.49
C THR A 265 2.89 -1.00 22.74
N VAL A 266 3.01 -2.20 23.33
CA VAL A 266 2.54 -3.44 22.72
C VAL A 266 1.58 -4.17 23.65
N THR A 267 0.37 -4.45 23.22
CA THR A 267 -0.67 -5.16 23.99
C THR A 267 -1.37 -6.22 23.13
N ASP A 268 -1.87 -7.28 23.79
CA ASP A 268 -2.67 -8.35 23.16
C ASP A 268 -2.06 -8.94 21.87
N THR A 269 -0.74 -8.87 21.71
CA THR A 269 -0.04 -9.17 20.45
C THR A 269 0.88 -10.37 20.61
N ASP A 270 0.76 -11.32 19.69
CA ASP A 270 1.70 -12.43 19.56
C ASP A 270 2.72 -12.15 18.46
N TYR A 271 3.99 -12.46 18.73
CA TYR A 271 5.06 -12.22 17.76
C TYR A 271 6.15 -13.30 17.75
N SER A 272 6.74 -13.53 16.57
CA SER A 272 7.83 -14.47 16.39
C SER A 272 9.09 -14.00 17.11
N THR A 273 9.70 -14.90 17.89
CA THR A 273 10.99 -14.64 18.56
C THR A 273 12.21 -15.24 17.85
N ASP A 274 11.98 -15.92 16.72
CA ASP A 274 12.98 -16.75 16.03
C ASP A 274 14.19 -15.96 15.54
N PHE A 275 14.00 -14.68 15.21
CA PHE A 275 15.07 -13.77 14.81
C PHE A 275 15.47 -12.86 15.97
N HIS A 276 16.59 -13.17 16.63
CA HIS A 276 17.18 -12.34 17.69
C HIS A 276 16.21 -11.96 18.83
N GLY A 277 15.21 -12.81 19.13
CA GLY A 277 14.21 -12.53 20.15
C GLY A 277 13.02 -11.70 19.66
N GLY A 278 12.94 -11.40 18.36
CA GLY A 278 11.77 -10.80 17.71
C GLY A 278 11.67 -9.29 17.81
N VAL A 279 12.37 -8.66 18.76
CA VAL A 279 12.28 -7.21 19.01
C VAL A 279 13.66 -6.56 18.96
N ASN A 280 13.72 -5.40 18.32
CA ASN A 280 14.91 -4.57 18.25
C ASN A 280 14.62 -3.16 18.76
N GLU A 281 15.44 -2.70 19.71
CA GLU A 281 15.40 -1.34 20.24
C GLU A 281 16.68 -0.60 19.85
N THR A 282 16.57 0.42 19.01
CA THR A 282 17.74 1.17 18.53
C THR A 282 17.70 2.61 18.98
N ALA A 283 18.89 3.23 19.09
CA ALA A 283 19.04 4.67 19.30
C ALA A 283 18.29 5.27 20.51
N GLY A 284 18.13 4.49 21.58
CA GLY A 284 17.40 4.90 22.77
C GLY A 284 15.89 4.75 22.67
N SER A 285 15.39 3.95 21.72
CA SER A 285 13.99 3.53 21.66
C SER A 285 13.62 2.62 22.81
N SER A 286 12.32 2.52 23.09
CA SER A 286 11.75 1.55 24.02
C SER A 286 10.56 0.81 23.39
N VAL A 287 10.43 -0.47 23.70
CA VAL A 287 9.26 -1.29 23.45
C VAL A 287 8.72 -1.77 24.81
N ASP A 288 7.60 -1.19 25.21
CA ASP A 288 6.94 -1.46 26.48
C ASP A 288 5.81 -2.48 26.26
N PHE A 289 6.03 -3.72 26.74
CA PHE A 289 5.03 -4.78 26.67
C PHE A 289 4.02 -4.66 27.81
N GLY A 290 2.75 -4.51 27.44
CA GLY A 290 1.60 -4.54 28.34
C GLY A 290 1.03 -5.95 28.50
N ASP A 291 -0.26 -6.01 28.86
CA ASP A 291 -0.98 -7.27 29.04
C ASP A 291 -1.22 -7.98 27.70
N GLY A 292 -1.42 -9.30 27.75
CA GLY A 292 -1.83 -10.10 26.59
C GLY A 292 -0.75 -10.37 25.53
N VAL A 293 0.48 -9.94 25.76
CA VAL A 293 1.60 -10.21 24.83
C VAL A 293 2.10 -11.64 24.96
N GLY A 294 2.25 -12.33 23.83
CA GLY A 294 2.79 -13.68 23.73
C GLY A 294 3.74 -13.87 22.55
N ASN A 295 4.11 -15.13 22.30
CA ASN A 295 5.14 -15.49 21.32
C ASN A 295 4.79 -16.71 20.45
N ASP A 296 3.50 -17.01 20.34
CA ASP A 296 2.97 -18.11 19.51
C ASP A 296 2.02 -17.55 18.44
N PRO A 297 2.52 -16.73 17.51
CA PRO A 297 1.67 -16.06 16.54
C PRO A 297 1.04 -17.06 15.57
N GLU A 298 -0.28 -16.92 15.40
CA GLU A 298 -1.10 -17.65 14.45
C GLU A 298 -1.68 -16.65 13.44
N PRO A 299 -0.90 -16.27 12.42
CA PRO A 299 -1.29 -15.27 11.45
C PRO A 299 -2.45 -15.81 10.64
N THR A 300 -3.52 -15.03 10.60
CA THR A 300 -4.66 -15.26 9.74
C THR A 300 -4.98 -13.94 9.07
N ILE A 301 -5.46 -14.00 7.84
CA ILE A 301 -6.08 -12.85 7.19
C ILE A 301 -7.28 -12.44 8.08
N PRO A 302 -7.31 -11.21 8.63
CA PRO A 302 -8.43 -10.77 9.47
C PRO A 302 -9.77 -10.81 8.74
N ASP A 303 -10.86 -11.00 9.49
CA ASP A 303 -12.21 -11.00 8.93
C ASP A 303 -12.48 -9.70 8.15
N GLY A 304 -13.02 -9.83 6.93
CA GLY A 304 -13.34 -8.70 6.05
C GLY A 304 -12.17 -8.14 5.24
N VAL A 305 -10.94 -8.65 5.43
CA VAL A 305 -9.82 -8.33 4.53
C VAL A 305 -10.01 -9.10 3.21
N PRO A 306 -9.93 -8.43 2.04
CA PRO A 306 -10.14 -9.10 0.76
C PRO A 306 -8.97 -10.03 0.43
N GLU A 307 -9.27 -11.26 0.00
CA GLU A 307 -8.26 -12.24 -0.39
C GLU A 307 -7.93 -12.20 -1.89
N THR A 308 -8.74 -11.51 -2.69
CA THR A 308 -8.53 -11.31 -4.13
C THR A 308 -8.85 -9.88 -4.55
N ALA A 309 -8.34 -9.48 -5.72
CA ALA A 309 -8.64 -8.19 -6.32
C ALA A 309 -10.15 -8.05 -6.62
N GLU A 310 -10.79 -9.12 -7.07
CA GLU A 310 -12.23 -9.16 -7.31
C GLU A 310 -13.05 -9.03 -6.02
N ASP A 311 -12.63 -9.65 -4.91
CA ASP A 311 -13.31 -9.52 -3.60
C ASP A 311 -13.26 -8.07 -3.12
N ALA A 312 -12.09 -7.44 -3.17
CA ALA A 312 -11.93 -6.02 -2.85
C ALA A 312 -12.82 -5.15 -3.74
N ALA A 313 -12.73 -5.29 -5.06
CA ALA A 313 -13.49 -4.47 -6.00
C ALA A 313 -15.01 -4.60 -5.81
N SER A 314 -15.49 -5.78 -5.43
CA SER A 314 -16.90 -6.06 -5.20
C SER A 314 -17.43 -5.62 -3.82
N GLY A 315 -16.56 -5.17 -2.91
CA GLY A 315 -16.99 -4.76 -1.58
C GLY A 315 -17.29 -5.91 -0.62
N ASN A 316 -16.74 -7.09 -0.88
CA ASN A 316 -16.94 -8.32 -0.09
C ASN A 316 -15.84 -8.53 0.94
#